data_AF-A0A0D0DCV4-F1
#
_entry.id   AF-A0A0D0DCV4-F1
#
_cell.length_a   1.000
_cell.length_b   1.000
_cell.length_c   1.000
_cell.angle_alpha   90.00
_cell.angle_beta   90.00
_cell.angle_gamma   90.00
#
_symmetry.space_group_name_H-M   'P 1'
#
loop_
_entity.id
_entity.type
_entity.pdbx_description
1 polymer ?
#
loop_
_entity_poly.entity_id
_entity_poly.type
_entity_poly.pdbx_seq_one_letter_code
_entity_poly.pdbx_strand_id
1 'polypeptide(L)'
;MIPFSSERKAMGVVVKLEKGGLWLYVKGGSEIFAKLCTRHVVVSPDPDQVGDESATVETVEIDTSSQENISHTTIFYANQTLRTITICYGDFATWPPPCMPMNDDGEIPYEELARKLTLVGIASIEDPLREGVREAAGDCQKAGVNVLTARSIASQCGIFTPGSIIMEGPVFRQLNDKEMLKIVPRLQVLARSSPEDKKMLVDKEMRWEMKTTKQ
;
A
#
# COMPACT_ATOMS: atom_id res chain seq x y z
N MET A 1 -21.32 0.20 -7.29
CA MET A 1 -19.93 0.71 -7.22
C MET A 1 -19.29 0.11 -5.98
N ILE A 2 -18.03 -0.32 -6.04
CA ILE A 2 -17.30 -0.87 -4.90
C ILE A 2 -16.29 0.19 -4.43
N PRO A 3 -16.56 0.91 -3.33
CA PRO A 3 -15.65 1.96 -2.86
C PRO A 3 -14.32 1.38 -2.36
N PHE A 4 -13.31 2.24 -2.35
CA PHE A 4 -12.01 1.88 -1.81
C PHE A 4 -12.11 1.52 -0.33
N SER A 5 -11.49 0.41 0.05
CA SER A 5 -11.24 0.08 1.46
C SER A 5 -9.74 -0.10 1.68
N SER A 6 -9.23 0.48 2.76
CA SER A 6 -7.84 0.34 3.18
C SER A 6 -7.47 -1.11 3.52
N GLU A 7 -8.42 -1.90 4.03
CA GLU A 7 -8.21 -3.31 4.35
C GLU A 7 -7.96 -4.13 3.07
N ARG A 8 -8.75 -3.86 2.02
CA ARG A 8 -8.65 -4.54 0.73
C ARG A 8 -7.60 -3.93 -0.20
N LYS A 9 -7.19 -2.69 0.07
CA LYS A 9 -6.40 -1.79 -0.79
C LYS A 9 -6.85 -1.79 -2.26
N ALA A 10 -8.16 -1.85 -2.47
CA ALA A 10 -8.77 -2.01 -3.78
C ALA A 10 -10.12 -1.30 -3.87
N MET A 11 -10.49 -0.93 -5.10
CA MET A 11 -11.81 -0.41 -5.46
C MET A 11 -12.21 -0.93 -6.84
N GLY A 12 -13.50 -0.90 -7.14
CA GLY A 12 -13.98 -1.37 -8.44
C GLY A 12 -15.35 -0.84 -8.85
N VAL A 13 -15.68 -1.07 -10.12
CA VAL A 13 -16.95 -0.68 -10.73
C VAL A 13 -17.45 -1.83 -11.60
N VAL A 14 -18.75 -2.11 -11.53
CA VAL A 14 -19.41 -3.05 -12.42
C VAL A 14 -20.07 -2.25 -13.52
N VAL A 15 -19.76 -2.59 -14.77
CA VAL A 15 -20.26 -1.92 -15.98
C VAL A 15 -20.98 -2.96 -16.84
N LYS A 16 -22.17 -2.62 -17.30
CA LYS A 16 -22.93 -3.45 -18.25
C LYS A 16 -22.46 -3.14 -19.67
N LEU A 17 -22.16 -4.16 -20.45
CA LEU A 17 -21.72 -4.02 -21.85
C LEU A 17 -22.91 -3.92 -22.79
N GLU A 18 -22.72 -3.22 -23.92
CA GLU A 18 -23.75 -3.04 -24.95
C GLU A 18 -24.14 -4.35 -25.63
N LYS A 19 -23.17 -5.25 -25.84
CA LYS A 19 -23.37 -6.57 -26.48
C LYS A 19 -23.89 -7.65 -25.50
N GLY A 20 -24.24 -7.27 -24.27
CA GLY A 20 -24.58 -8.19 -23.18
C GLY A 20 -23.37 -8.57 -22.32
N GLY A 21 -23.62 -9.07 -21.11
CA GLY A 21 -22.58 -9.31 -20.10
C GLY A 21 -22.22 -8.07 -19.27
N LEU A 22 -21.43 -8.28 -18.23
CA LEU A 22 -20.96 -7.25 -17.32
C LEU A 22 -19.48 -7.45 -17.02
N TRP A 23 -18.75 -6.34 -16.95
CA TRP A 23 -17.37 -6.32 -16.51
C TRP A 23 -17.26 -5.66 -15.15
N LEU A 24 -16.58 -6.35 -14.24
CA LEU A 24 -16.08 -5.75 -13.02
C LEU A 24 -14.68 -5.22 -13.31
N TYR A 25 -14.51 -3.90 -13.36
CA TYR A 25 -13.19 -3.30 -13.37
C TYR A 25 -12.70 -3.07 -11.94
N VAL A 26 -11.47 -3.48 -11.66
CA VAL A 26 -10.86 -3.32 -10.34
C VAL A 26 -9.49 -2.69 -10.47
N LYS A 27 -9.19 -1.76 -9.56
CA LYS A 27 -7.86 -1.19 -9.39
C LYS A 27 -7.42 -1.22 -7.93
N GLY A 28 -6.12 -1.39 -7.71
CA GLY A 28 -5.54 -1.28 -6.37
C GLY A 28 -4.09 -1.74 -6.30
N GLY A 29 -3.65 -2.13 -5.09
CA GLY A 29 -2.26 -2.47 -4.80
C GLY A 29 -1.75 -3.67 -5.60
N SER A 30 -0.64 -3.50 -6.32
CA SER A 30 -0.10 -4.52 -7.22
C SER A 30 0.28 -5.83 -6.53
N GLU A 31 0.70 -5.76 -5.27
CA GLU A 31 1.05 -6.94 -4.46
C GLU A 31 -0.17 -7.85 -4.17
N ILE A 32 -1.37 -7.27 -4.15
CA ILE A 32 -2.61 -8.00 -3.90
C ILE A 32 -3.09 -8.66 -5.18
N PHE A 33 -3.16 -7.89 -6.28
CA PHE A 33 -3.76 -8.36 -7.52
C PHE A 33 -2.93 -9.43 -8.24
N ALA A 34 -1.62 -9.48 -8.00
CA ALA A 34 -0.78 -10.58 -8.48
C ALA A 34 -1.27 -11.96 -8.00
N LYS A 35 -2.01 -12.06 -6.88
CA LYS A 35 -2.56 -13.32 -6.37
C LYS A 35 -4.01 -13.58 -6.79
N LEU A 36 -4.73 -12.53 -7.16
CA LEU A 36 -6.16 -12.59 -7.51
C LEU A 36 -6.37 -12.81 -9.00
N CYS A 37 -5.38 -12.47 -9.83
CA CYS A 37 -5.42 -12.68 -11.27
C CYS A 37 -5.02 -14.12 -11.61
N THR A 38 -5.78 -14.75 -12.51
CA THR A 38 -5.47 -16.08 -13.08
C THR A 38 -5.09 -16.00 -14.54
N ARG A 39 -5.43 -14.90 -15.21
CA ARG A 39 -5.15 -14.65 -16.62
C ARG A 39 -4.54 -13.27 -16.79
N HIS A 40 -3.86 -13.05 -17.90
CA HIS A 40 -3.44 -11.72 -18.32
C HIS A 40 -3.75 -11.49 -19.80
N VAL A 41 -3.92 -10.21 -20.17
CA VAL A 41 -4.08 -9.80 -21.57
C VAL A 41 -2.77 -10.03 -22.31
N VAL A 42 -2.86 -10.55 -23.54
CA VAL A 42 -1.71 -10.66 -24.45
C VAL A 42 -1.54 -9.35 -25.19
N VAL A 43 -0.34 -8.77 -25.13
CA VAL A 43 0.01 -7.56 -25.86
C VAL A 43 1.01 -7.95 -26.94
N SER A 44 0.55 -7.95 -28.20
CA SER A 44 1.41 -8.19 -29.36
C SER A 44 2.03 -6.86 -29.82
N PRO A 45 3.34 -6.81 -30.07
CA PRO A 45 4.01 -5.60 -30.54
C PRO A 45 3.80 -5.33 -32.04
N ASP A 46 3.11 -6.21 -32.77
CA ASP A 46 2.91 -6.11 -34.21
C ASP A 46 1.75 -5.13 -34.54
N PRO A 47 2.05 -3.94 -35.10
CA PRO A 47 1.03 -2.95 -35.45
C PRO A 47 0.16 -3.36 -36.65
N ASP A 48 0.56 -4.40 -37.41
CA ASP A 48 -0.24 -4.91 -38.53
C ASP A 48 -1.28 -5.96 -38.06
N GLN A 49 -1.21 -6.37 -36.79
CA GLN A 49 -2.19 -7.22 -36.09
C GLN A 49 -3.14 -6.39 -35.22
N VAL A 50 -3.44 -5.15 -35.62
CA VAL A 50 -4.63 -4.44 -35.11
C VAL A 50 -5.84 -5.18 -35.66
N GLY A 51 -6.27 -6.19 -34.90
CA GLY A 51 -7.48 -6.94 -35.18
C GLY A 51 -8.66 -5.98 -35.34
N ASP A 52 -9.60 -6.39 -36.19
CA ASP A 52 -10.91 -5.77 -36.39
C ASP A 52 -11.47 -5.19 -35.07
N GLU A 53 -12.14 -4.03 -35.07
CA GLU A 53 -12.67 -3.39 -33.84
C GLU A 53 -13.66 -4.29 -33.07
N SER A 54 -14.08 -5.41 -33.67
CA SER A 54 -14.89 -6.46 -33.07
C SER A 54 -14.12 -7.68 -32.55
N ALA A 55 -12.78 -7.67 -32.58
CA ALA A 55 -11.94 -8.77 -32.11
C ALA A 55 -11.92 -8.82 -30.57
N THR A 56 -12.22 -10.00 -30.03
CA THR A 56 -12.13 -10.29 -28.60
C THR A 56 -10.69 -10.16 -28.11
N VAL A 57 -10.46 -9.43 -27.02
CA VAL A 57 -9.13 -9.30 -26.38
C VAL A 57 -8.59 -10.68 -26.03
N GLU A 58 -7.42 -11.02 -26.58
CA GLU A 58 -6.75 -12.28 -26.28
C GLU A 58 -6.22 -12.28 -24.84
N THR A 59 -6.49 -13.37 -24.13
CA THR A 59 -6.00 -13.57 -22.75
C THR A 59 -5.39 -14.96 -22.65
N VAL A 60 -4.36 -15.09 -21.82
CA VAL A 60 -3.71 -16.38 -21.50
C VAL A 60 -3.63 -16.55 -19.99
N GLU A 61 -3.47 -17.81 -19.54
CA GLU A 61 -3.28 -18.09 -18.12
C GLU A 61 -1.93 -17.57 -17.64
N ILE A 62 -1.90 -17.07 -16.40
CA ILE A 62 -0.65 -16.65 -15.78
C ILE A 62 0.13 -17.91 -15.37
N ASP A 63 1.20 -18.19 -16.09
CA ASP A 63 2.17 -19.23 -15.76
C ASP A 63 3.22 -18.71 -14.76
N THR A 64 4.13 -19.59 -14.32
CA THR A 64 5.19 -19.22 -13.37
C THR A 64 6.07 -18.10 -13.90
N SER A 65 6.40 -18.11 -15.21
CA SER A 65 7.25 -17.10 -15.81
C SER A 65 6.57 -15.72 -15.84
N SER A 66 5.29 -15.67 -16.19
CA SER A 66 4.49 -14.45 -16.17
C SER A 66 4.31 -13.91 -14.75
N GLN A 67 4.10 -14.80 -13.78
CA GLN A 67 4.00 -14.43 -12.37
C GLN A 67 5.29 -13.79 -11.85
N GLU A 68 6.45 -14.37 -12.20
CA GLU A 68 7.76 -13.81 -11.86
C GLU A 68 7.97 -12.45 -12.53
N ASN A 69 7.61 -12.30 -13.80
CA ASN A 69 7.69 -11.03 -14.53
C ASN A 69 6.83 -9.94 -13.88
N ILE A 70 5.57 -10.23 -13.54
CA ILE A 70 4.64 -9.32 -12.84
C ILE A 70 5.25 -8.85 -11.51
N SER A 71 5.80 -9.79 -10.74
CA SER A 71 6.44 -9.51 -9.46
C SER A 71 7.69 -8.63 -9.64
N HIS A 72 8.55 -8.97 -10.60
CA HIS A 72 9.79 -8.26 -10.88
C HIS A 72 9.53 -6.83 -11.35
N THR A 73 8.55 -6.61 -12.24
CA THR A 73 8.12 -5.27 -12.67
C THR A 73 7.58 -4.45 -11.50
N THR A 74 6.78 -5.06 -10.61
CA THR A 74 6.25 -4.37 -9.43
C THR A 74 7.38 -3.93 -8.49
N ILE A 75 8.35 -4.80 -8.22
CA ILE A 75 9.53 -4.50 -7.38
C ILE A 75 10.40 -3.43 -8.04
N PHE A 76 10.62 -3.52 -9.35
CA PHE A 76 11.41 -2.56 -10.11
C PHE A 76 10.87 -1.13 -9.96
N TYR A 77 9.56 -0.93 -10.14
CA TYR A 77 8.93 0.37 -9.94
C TYR A 77 8.95 0.82 -8.48
N ALA A 78 8.74 -0.10 -7.53
CA ALA A 78 8.80 0.23 -6.10
C ALA A 78 10.20 0.71 -5.67
N ASN A 79 11.27 0.12 -6.21
CA ASN A 79 12.66 0.54 -5.96
C ASN A 79 12.97 1.94 -6.48
N GLN A 80 12.19 2.44 -7.44
CA GLN A 80 12.25 3.81 -7.94
C GLN A 80 11.36 4.77 -7.15
N THR A 81 10.80 4.33 -6.02
CA THR A 81 9.83 5.11 -5.21
C THR A 81 8.55 5.44 -5.97
N LEU A 82 8.23 4.68 -7.04
CA LEU A 82 6.99 4.84 -7.77
C LEU A 82 5.88 4.05 -7.09
N ARG A 83 4.69 4.64 -7.01
CA ARG A 83 3.49 3.94 -6.55
C ARG A 83 2.93 3.13 -7.70
N THR A 84 2.90 1.81 -7.54
CA THR A 84 2.29 0.90 -8.49
C THR A 84 0.79 0.75 -8.25
N ILE A 85 0.02 0.68 -9.34
CA ILE A 85 -1.41 0.43 -9.34
C ILE A 85 -1.68 -0.62 -10.40
N THR A 86 -2.27 -1.74 -9.99
CA THR A 86 -2.69 -2.79 -10.92
C THR A 86 -4.13 -2.55 -11.37
N ILE A 87 -4.38 -2.78 -12.64
CA ILE A 87 -5.71 -2.73 -13.26
C ILE A 87 -6.04 -4.13 -13.78
N CYS A 88 -7.23 -4.60 -13.44
CA CYS A 88 -7.73 -5.90 -13.84
C CYS A 88 -9.24 -5.84 -14.07
N TYR A 89 -9.77 -6.86 -14.74
CA TYR A 89 -11.20 -7.03 -14.90
C TYR A 89 -11.66 -8.45 -14.61
N GLY A 90 -12.91 -8.59 -14.16
CA GLY A 90 -13.63 -9.85 -14.07
C GLY A 90 -14.79 -9.86 -15.06
N ASP A 91 -14.99 -10.99 -15.73
CA ASP A 91 -16.05 -11.16 -16.73
C ASP A 91 -17.23 -11.95 -16.16
N PHE A 92 -18.43 -11.39 -16.27
CA PHE A 92 -19.67 -11.98 -15.74
C PHE A 92 -20.76 -11.97 -16.82
N ALA A 93 -21.36 -13.14 -17.06
CA ALA A 93 -22.44 -13.27 -18.03
C ALA A 93 -23.74 -12.57 -17.58
N THR A 94 -24.04 -12.60 -16.28
CA THR A 94 -25.26 -12.03 -15.70
C THR A 94 -24.98 -11.40 -14.33
N TRP A 95 -25.82 -10.45 -13.93
CA TRP A 95 -25.74 -9.80 -12.62
C TRP A 95 -27.09 -9.79 -11.90
N PRO A 96 -27.14 -10.19 -10.62
CA PRO A 96 -26.06 -10.83 -9.86
C PRO A 96 -25.71 -12.23 -10.41
N PRO A 97 -24.44 -12.67 -10.34
CA PRO A 97 -24.06 -14.03 -10.74
C PRO A 97 -24.82 -15.09 -9.92
N PRO A 98 -25.48 -16.07 -10.57
CA PRO A 98 -26.44 -16.97 -9.90
C PRO A 98 -25.84 -17.93 -8.86
N CYS A 99 -24.52 -18.09 -8.84
CA CYS A 99 -23.81 -19.02 -7.94
C CYS A 99 -22.97 -18.31 -6.87
N MET A 100 -23.12 -17.00 -6.68
CA MET A 100 -22.35 -16.28 -5.67
C MET A 100 -23.13 -16.10 -4.37
N PRO A 101 -22.48 -16.37 -3.21
CA PRO A 101 -23.11 -16.13 -1.94
C PRO A 101 -23.35 -14.63 -1.76
N MET A 102 -24.52 -14.28 -1.24
CA MET A 102 -24.84 -12.92 -0.83
C MET A 102 -24.68 -12.81 0.68
N ASN A 103 -24.32 -11.63 1.16
CA ASN A 103 -24.37 -11.31 2.59
C ASN A 103 -25.81 -11.05 3.04
N ASP A 104 -25.99 -10.78 4.34
CA ASP A 104 -27.29 -10.50 4.94
C ASP A 104 -27.98 -9.26 4.34
N ASP A 105 -27.20 -8.34 3.76
CA ASP A 105 -27.68 -7.13 3.09
C ASP A 105 -28.09 -7.38 1.62
N GLY A 106 -27.98 -8.61 1.12
CA GLY A 106 -28.28 -8.95 -0.27
C GLY A 106 -27.25 -8.43 -1.27
N GLU A 107 -26.04 -8.10 -0.82
CA GLU A 107 -24.90 -7.73 -1.65
C GLU A 107 -23.93 -8.91 -1.80
N ILE A 108 -23.18 -8.93 -2.90
CA ILE A 108 -22.15 -9.94 -3.11
C ILE A 108 -20.85 -9.45 -2.44
N PRO A 109 -20.25 -10.24 -1.53
CA PRO A 109 -18.97 -9.89 -0.93
C PRO A 109 -17.89 -9.65 -1.99
N TYR A 110 -17.06 -8.64 -1.76
CA TYR A 110 -15.97 -8.30 -2.67
C TYR A 110 -15.00 -9.47 -2.88
N GLU A 111 -14.76 -10.26 -1.85
CA GLU A 111 -13.82 -11.37 -1.83
C GLU A 111 -14.25 -12.52 -2.75
N GLU A 112 -15.54 -12.60 -3.06
CA GLU A 112 -16.10 -13.55 -4.03
C GLU A 112 -16.08 -12.96 -5.45
N LEU A 113 -16.31 -11.66 -5.58
CA LEU A 113 -16.19 -10.91 -6.83
C LEU A 113 -14.75 -10.82 -7.36
N ALA A 114 -13.79 -10.64 -6.47
CA ALA A 114 -12.39 -10.38 -6.79
C ALA A 114 -11.55 -11.67 -6.90
N ARG A 115 -12.15 -12.74 -7.44
CA ARG A 115 -11.48 -14.00 -7.75
C ARG A 115 -11.39 -14.21 -9.25
N LYS A 116 -10.32 -14.89 -9.69
CA LYS A 116 -10.11 -15.27 -11.11
C LYS A 116 -10.15 -14.06 -12.05
N LEU A 117 -9.51 -12.98 -11.63
CA LEU A 117 -9.46 -11.75 -12.43
C LEU A 117 -8.49 -11.92 -13.61
N THR A 118 -8.66 -11.08 -14.62
CA THR A 118 -7.73 -10.93 -15.74
C THR A 118 -6.93 -9.66 -15.55
N LEU A 119 -5.61 -9.80 -15.45
CA LEU A 119 -4.66 -8.69 -15.39
C LEU A 119 -4.63 -7.96 -16.74
N VAL A 120 -4.86 -6.65 -16.72
CA VAL A 120 -4.70 -5.79 -17.90
C VAL A 120 -3.30 -5.18 -17.90
N GLY A 121 -2.85 -4.67 -16.76
CA GLY A 121 -1.54 -4.06 -16.67
C GLY A 121 -1.25 -3.44 -15.31
N ILE A 122 -0.01 -2.96 -15.17
CA ILE A 122 0.49 -2.26 -14.00
C ILE A 122 0.92 -0.88 -14.44
N ALA A 123 0.30 0.14 -13.85
CA ALA A 123 0.73 1.53 -14.00
C ALA A 123 1.59 1.92 -12.79
N SER A 124 2.57 2.78 -13.01
CA SER A 124 3.34 3.40 -11.94
C SER A 124 3.14 4.91 -11.98
N ILE A 125 2.93 5.52 -10.82
CA ILE A 125 2.81 6.97 -10.67
C ILE A 125 3.89 7.47 -9.72
N GLU A 126 4.50 8.58 -10.07
CA GLU A 126 5.45 9.29 -9.21
C GLU A 126 4.70 10.31 -8.36
N ASP A 127 5.02 10.37 -7.08
CA ASP A 127 4.64 11.49 -6.23
C ASP A 127 5.87 12.42 -6.12
N PRO A 128 5.96 13.46 -6.96
CA PRO A 128 7.17 14.25 -7.05
C PRO A 128 7.45 14.92 -5.71
N LEU A 129 8.72 14.95 -5.32
CA LEU A 129 9.15 15.72 -4.16
C LEU A 129 8.78 17.19 -4.38
N ARG A 130 8.13 17.80 -3.36
CA ARG A 130 7.85 19.23 -3.39
C ARG A 130 9.15 20.02 -3.52
N GLU A 131 9.09 21.13 -4.23
CA GLU A 131 10.21 22.08 -4.32
C GLU A 131 10.68 22.48 -2.91
N GLY A 132 11.98 22.62 -2.72
CA GLY A 132 12.59 22.96 -1.43
C GLY A 132 12.71 21.81 -0.43
N VAL A 133 12.10 20.64 -0.63
CA VAL A 133 12.22 19.51 0.32
C VAL A 133 13.67 19.03 0.46
N ARG A 134 14.43 18.97 -0.64
CA ARG A 134 15.85 18.57 -0.60
C ARG A 134 16.72 19.58 0.13
N GLU A 135 16.43 20.86 -0.06
CA GLU A 135 17.13 21.96 0.61
C GLU A 135 16.80 21.96 2.11
N ALA A 136 15.52 21.91 2.48
CA ALA A 136 15.07 21.83 3.86
C ALA A 136 15.64 20.58 4.57
N ALA A 137 15.72 19.44 3.89
CA ALA A 137 16.37 18.25 4.43
C ALA A 137 17.87 18.48 4.66
N GLY A 138 18.57 19.10 3.70
CA GLY A 138 19.98 19.47 3.83
C GLY A 138 20.24 20.49 4.95
N ASP A 139 19.36 21.47 5.11
CA ASP A 139 19.44 22.46 6.18
C ASP A 139 19.15 21.85 7.54
N CYS A 140 18.18 20.94 7.65
CA CYS A 140 17.97 20.15 8.85
C CYS A 140 19.23 19.34 9.21
N GLN A 141 19.90 18.76 8.20
CA GLN A 141 21.12 17.98 8.41
C GLN A 141 22.29 18.86 8.87
N LYS A 142 22.50 20.03 8.23
CA LYS A 142 23.53 21.01 8.60
C LYS A 142 23.28 21.65 9.96
N ALA A 143 22.03 22.01 10.26
CA ALA A 143 21.62 22.58 11.54
C ALA A 143 21.77 21.56 12.69
N GLY A 144 21.94 20.27 12.37
CA GLY A 144 22.19 19.22 13.34
C GLY A 144 21.09 19.17 14.39
N VAL A 145 19.82 19.06 13.96
CA VAL A 145 18.62 19.05 14.82
C VAL A 145 18.90 18.25 16.08
N ASN A 146 19.16 18.96 17.17
CA ASN A 146 19.49 18.40 18.48
C ASN A 146 18.22 18.34 19.33
N VAL A 147 18.31 17.77 20.53
CA VAL A 147 17.17 17.71 21.47
C VAL A 147 16.50 19.08 21.69
N LEU A 148 17.28 20.17 21.73
CA LEU A 148 16.75 21.52 22.00
C LEU A 148 15.88 22.03 20.85
N THR A 149 16.36 21.87 19.62
CA THR A 149 15.60 22.21 18.41
C THR A 149 14.37 21.32 18.26
N ALA A 150 14.52 20.01 18.47
CA ALA A 150 13.42 19.05 18.42
C ALA A 150 12.34 19.37 19.46
N ARG A 151 12.74 19.75 20.68
CA ARG A 151 11.83 20.20 21.74
C ARG A 151 11.10 21.49 21.37
N SER A 152 11.81 22.47 20.82
CA SER A 152 11.21 23.74 20.39
C SER A 152 10.15 23.51 19.32
N ILE A 153 10.48 22.75 18.27
CA ILE A 153 9.56 22.41 17.18
C ILE A 153 8.36 21.62 17.73
N ALA A 154 8.60 20.57 18.53
CA ALA A 154 7.52 19.75 19.07
C ALA A 154 6.59 20.55 19.99
N SER A 155 7.11 21.54 20.72
CA SER A 155 6.29 22.44 21.53
C SER A 155 5.46 23.38 20.66
N GLN A 156 6.04 23.95 19.60
CA GLN A 156 5.34 24.82 18.64
C GLN A 156 4.25 24.08 17.86
N CYS A 157 4.51 22.81 17.50
CA CYS A 157 3.55 21.96 16.80
C CYS A 157 2.48 21.34 17.73
N GLY A 158 2.53 21.59 19.06
CA GLY A 158 1.60 20.99 20.02
C GLY A 158 1.78 19.48 20.22
N ILE A 159 2.92 18.92 19.80
CA ILE A 159 3.27 17.50 19.93
C ILE A 159 3.82 17.21 21.33
N PHE A 160 4.55 18.16 21.92
CA PHE A 160 5.17 18.00 23.23
C PHE A 160 4.19 18.36 24.37
N THR A 161 3.88 17.39 25.23
CA THR A 161 3.10 17.60 26.45
C THR A 161 4.01 17.74 27.68
N PRO A 162 3.67 18.62 28.65
CA PRO A 162 4.41 18.71 29.90
C PRO A 162 4.51 17.36 30.62
N GLY A 163 5.74 16.94 30.95
CA GLY A 163 6.01 15.65 31.60
C GLY A 163 6.39 14.51 30.66
N SER A 164 6.34 14.73 29.35
CA SER A 164 6.82 13.78 28.33
C SER A 164 8.33 13.88 28.11
N ILE A 165 8.86 12.87 27.43
CA ILE A 165 10.28 12.67 27.19
C ILE A 165 10.60 12.99 25.73
N ILE A 166 11.71 13.69 25.54
CA ILE A 166 12.39 13.88 24.25
C ILE A 166 13.80 13.32 24.42
N MET A 167 14.23 12.50 23.46
CA MET A 167 15.51 11.79 23.54
C MET A 167 16.19 11.75 22.16
N GLU A 168 17.53 11.62 22.12
CA GLU A 168 18.24 11.34 20.86
C GLU A 168 18.36 9.82 20.63
N GLY A 169 18.33 9.40 19.36
CA GLY A 169 18.53 8.00 18.94
C GLY A 169 19.75 7.32 19.59
N PRO A 170 20.95 7.94 19.61
CA PRO A 170 22.11 7.36 20.28
C PRO A 170 21.93 7.09 21.77
N VAL A 171 21.17 7.94 22.50
CA VAL A 171 20.86 7.74 23.92
C VAL A 171 19.83 6.63 24.08
N PHE A 172 18.81 6.60 23.21
CA PHE A 172 17.80 5.56 23.19
C PHE A 172 18.42 4.17 23.01
N ARG A 173 19.40 4.03 22.10
CA ARG A 173 20.13 2.78 21.86
C ARG A 173 20.92 2.24 23.05
N GLN A 174 21.31 3.11 23.98
CA GLN A 174 22.07 2.70 25.17
C GLN A 174 21.17 2.16 26.28
N LEU A 175 19.85 2.39 26.19
CA LEU A 175 18.90 1.88 27.16
C LEU A 175 18.80 0.36 27.08
N ASN A 176 18.66 -0.30 28.22
CA ASN A 176 18.31 -1.70 28.22
C ASN A 176 16.81 -1.90 27.95
N ASP A 177 16.43 -3.15 27.64
CA ASP A 177 15.07 -3.53 27.30
C ASP A 177 14.02 -3.10 28.35
N LYS A 178 14.37 -3.14 29.64
CA LYS A 178 13.47 -2.76 30.73
C LYS A 178 13.32 -1.25 30.83
N GLU A 179 14.38 -0.50 30.61
CA GLU A 179 14.38 0.97 30.60
C GLU A 179 13.60 1.51 29.41
N MET A 180 13.82 0.96 28.22
CA MET A 180 13.06 1.31 27.02
C MET A 180 11.56 1.14 27.27
N LEU A 181 11.11 -0.01 27.79
CA LEU A 181 9.69 -0.26 28.08
C LEU A 181 9.07 0.72 29.10
N LYS A 182 9.87 1.36 29.97
CA LYS A 182 9.38 2.40 30.91
C LYS A 182 9.34 3.80 30.27
N ILE A 183 10.16 4.04 29.25
CA ILE A 183 10.35 5.34 28.63
C ILE A 183 9.43 5.49 27.42
N VAL A 184 9.26 4.43 26.61
CA VAL A 184 8.46 4.40 25.37
C VAL A 184 7.08 5.05 25.54
N PRO A 185 6.27 4.75 26.59
CA PRO A 185 4.93 5.34 26.72
C PRO A 185 4.92 6.85 26.96
N ARG A 186 6.06 7.42 27.36
CA ARG A 186 6.23 8.86 27.63
C ARG A 186 7.10 9.54 26.58
N LEU A 187 7.70 8.79 25.66
CA LEU A 187 8.62 9.30 24.65
C LEU A 187 7.81 9.84 23.46
N GLN A 188 7.78 11.15 23.30
CA GLN A 188 7.02 11.80 22.22
C GLN A 188 7.88 12.19 21.02
N VAL A 189 9.18 12.42 21.24
CA VAL A 189 10.09 12.84 20.17
C VAL A 189 11.41 12.12 20.31
N LEU A 190 11.76 11.37 19.27
CA LEU A 190 13.07 10.76 19.12
C LEU A 190 13.85 11.52 18.04
N ALA A 191 14.75 12.41 18.48
CA ALA A 191 15.61 13.18 17.58
C ALA A 191 16.75 12.29 17.06
N ARG A 192 17.24 12.56 15.84
CA ARG A 192 18.40 11.85 15.23
C ARG A 192 18.26 10.32 15.23
N SER A 193 17.03 9.82 15.11
CA SER A 193 16.74 8.38 15.05
C SER A 193 17.19 7.78 13.71
N SER A 194 17.83 6.62 13.73
CA SER A 194 18.01 5.78 12.54
C SER A 194 16.74 4.96 12.23
N PRO A 195 16.62 4.34 11.04
CA PRO A 195 15.53 3.40 10.75
C PRO A 195 15.41 2.27 11.77
N GLU A 196 16.55 1.77 12.27
CA GLU A 196 16.60 0.73 13.31
C GLU A 196 16.04 1.24 14.65
N ASP A 197 16.34 2.49 15.02
CA ASP A 197 15.82 3.10 16.24
C ASP A 197 14.28 3.18 16.21
N LYS A 198 13.72 3.55 15.04
CA LYS A 198 12.27 3.59 14.83
C LYS A 198 11.64 2.19 14.93
N LYS A 199 12.28 1.18 14.33
CA LYS A 199 11.82 -0.21 14.42
C LYS A 199 11.81 -0.69 15.87
N MET A 200 12.89 -0.44 16.62
CA MET A 200 12.97 -0.77 18.04
C MET A 200 11.87 -0.08 18.86
N LEU A 201 11.62 1.21 18.59
CA LEU A 201 10.56 1.96 19.26
C LEU A 201 9.19 1.30 19.08
N VAL A 202 8.81 1.01 17.83
CA VAL A 202 7.53 0.36 17.49
C VAL A 202 7.42 -1.03 18.11
N ASP A 203 8.49 -1.84 18.05
CA ASP A 203 8.50 -3.18 18.65
C ASP A 203 8.29 -3.13 20.18
N LYS A 204 8.86 -2.13 20.87
CA LYS A 204 8.67 -1.95 22.32
C LYS A 204 7.29 -1.41 22.66
N GLU A 205 6.74 -0.52 21.85
CA GLU A 205 5.41 0.06 22.01
C GLU A 205 4.34 -1.03 21.95
N MET A 206 4.38 -1.86 20.90
CA MET A 206 3.52 -3.04 20.75
C MET A 206 3.62 -3.99 21.94
N ARG A 207 4.84 -4.24 22.43
CA ARG A 207 5.06 -5.12 23.59
C ARG A 207 4.55 -4.52 24.90
N TRP A 208 4.58 -3.19 25.04
CA TRP A 208 4.04 -2.49 26.20
C TRP A 208 2.50 -2.54 26.21
N GLU A 209 1.86 -2.30 25.08
CA GLU A 209 0.41 -2.42 24.92
C GLU A 209 -0.09 -3.83 25.23
N MET A 210 0.58 -4.87 24.73
CA MET A 210 0.22 -6.26 25.03
C MET A 210 0.31 -6.62 26.52
N LYS A 211 1.16 -5.95 27.29
CA LYS A 211 1.30 -6.19 28.74
C LYS A 211 0.26 -5.45 29.55
N THR A 212 -0.15 -4.27 29.12
CA THR A 212 -1.14 -3.44 29.81
C THR A 212 -2.57 -3.92 29.55
N THR A 213 -2.86 -4.49 28.37
CA THR A 213 -4.17 -5.09 28.05
C THR A 213 -4.42 -6.45 28.74
N LYS A 214 -3.39 -7.05 29.35
CA LYS A 214 -3.50 -8.33 30.09
C LYS A 214 -3.55 -8.16 31.62
N GLN A 215 -3.62 -6.93 32.13
CA GLN A 215 -3.84 -6.59 33.54
C GLN A 215 -5.20 -5.94 33.71
#